data_AF-A0A524FBH3-F1
#
_entry.id   AF-A0A524FBH3-F1
#
_cell.length_a   1.000
_cell.length_b   1.000
_cell.length_c   1.000
_cell.angle_alpha   90.00
_cell.angle_beta   90.00
_cell.angle_gamma   90.00
#
_symmetry.space_group_name_H-M   'P 1'
#
loop_
_entity.id
_entity.type
_entity.pdbx_description
1 polymer ?
#
loop_
_entity_poly.entity_id
_entity_poly.type
_entity_poly.pdbx_seq_one_letter_code
_entity_poly.pdbx_strand_id
1 'polypeptide(L)'
;SNYIDQKISKEEAITQLIDLIEESIDSKIRIKCLEIIGKLDVKTDKIFKLFEKCLISDDNEFVRATAAKTIALIFPKKGAESLRWALHHETSPLVFKTISKLFEGLDDIYFR
;
A
#
# COMPACT_ATOMS: atom_id res chain seq x y z
N SER A 1 -24.52 33.71 2.79
CA SER A 1 -23.81 32.57 2.19
C SER A 1 -22.69 32.21 3.13
N ASN A 2 -22.88 31.21 4.00
CA ASN A 2 -21.83 30.75 4.93
C ASN A 2 -21.01 29.68 4.21
N TYR A 3 -20.12 30.11 3.32
CA TYR A 3 -19.09 29.25 2.78
C TYR A 3 -17.98 29.20 3.83
N ILE A 4 -18.14 28.30 4.79
CA ILE A 4 -17.13 28.04 5.81
C ILE A 4 -15.99 27.34 5.06
N ASP A 5 -14.82 27.97 4.99
CA ASP A 5 -13.56 27.31 4.65
C ASP A 5 -13.32 26.18 5.66
N GLN A 6 -13.88 25.00 5.40
CA GLN A 6 -13.61 23.81 6.20
C GLN A 6 -12.22 23.31 5.83
N LYS A 7 -11.23 23.86 6.54
CA LYS A 7 -9.86 23.38 6.49
C LYS A 7 -9.82 21.97 7.10
N ILE A 8 -9.77 20.97 6.23
CA ILE A 8 -9.65 19.57 6.62
C ILE A 8 -8.28 19.38 7.31
N SER A 9 -8.27 18.73 8.47
CA SER A 9 -7.04 18.33 9.17
C SER A 9 -6.32 17.20 8.44
N LYS A 10 -5.03 16.99 8.74
CA LYS A 10 -4.27 15.89 8.14
C LYS A 10 -4.90 14.54 8.48
N GLU A 11 -5.38 14.40 9.71
CA GLU A 11 -6.00 13.20 10.26
C GLU A 11 -7.32 12.87 9.56
N GLU A 12 -8.16 13.88 9.31
CA GLU A 12 -9.40 13.73 8.54
C GLU A 12 -9.12 13.39 7.08
N ALA A 13 -8.10 14.01 6.46
CA ALA A 13 -7.71 13.70 5.11
C ALA A 13 -7.21 12.25 4.97
N ILE A 14 -6.40 11.78 5.93
CA ILE A 14 -5.95 10.37 5.97
C ILE A 14 -7.15 9.44 6.14
N THR A 15 -8.11 9.79 6.98
CA THR A 15 -9.33 8.99 7.19
C THR A 15 -10.13 8.85 5.89
N GLN A 16 -10.34 9.95 5.16
CA GLN A 16 -11.03 9.90 3.87
C GLN A 16 -10.27 9.06 2.82
N LEU A 17 -8.94 9.12 2.80
CA LEU A 17 -8.13 8.28 1.91
C LEU A 17 -8.26 6.79 2.26
N ILE A 18 -8.37 6.44 3.55
CA ILE A 18 -8.61 5.07 3.99
C ILE A 18 -9.98 4.61 3.49
N ASP A 19 -11.03 5.40 3.72
CA ASP A 19 -12.39 5.07 3.30
C ASP A 19 -12.48 4.84 1.78
N LEU A 20 -11.78 5.67 0.99
CA LEU A 20 -11.68 5.50 -0.47
C LEU A 20 -10.95 4.22 -0.88
N ILE A 21 -9.97 3.74 -0.10
CA ILE A 21 -9.31 2.46 -0.37
C ILE A 21 -10.25 1.30 -0.08
N GLU A 22 -11.03 1.38 0.99
CA GLU A 22 -11.88 0.26 1.44
C GLU A 22 -13.17 0.12 0.61
N GLU A 23 -13.79 1.24 0.24
CA GLU A 23 -15.15 1.23 -0.32
C GLU A 23 -15.19 1.49 -1.84
N SER A 24 -14.10 1.97 -2.45
CA SER A 24 -14.12 2.28 -3.88
C SER A 24 -14.06 1.03 -4.74
N ILE A 25 -15.02 0.90 -5.66
CA ILE A 25 -14.97 -0.10 -6.73
C ILE A 25 -13.92 0.22 -7.81
N ASP A 26 -13.44 1.46 -7.88
CA ASP A 26 -12.45 1.87 -8.88
C ASP A 26 -11.03 1.63 -8.37
N SER A 27 -10.38 0.60 -8.94
CA SER A 27 -8.98 0.27 -8.67
C SER A 27 -8.02 1.47 -8.84
N LYS A 28 -8.28 2.41 -9.76
CA LYS A 28 -7.42 3.59 -9.95
C LYS A 28 -7.49 4.54 -8.76
N ILE A 29 -8.66 4.68 -8.15
CA ILE A 29 -8.84 5.47 -6.92
C ILE A 29 -8.07 4.81 -5.77
N ARG A 30 -8.23 3.49 -5.59
CA ARG A 30 -7.52 2.74 -4.55
C ARG A 30 -5.99 2.87 -4.70
N ILE A 31 -5.46 2.64 -5.91
CA ILE A 31 -4.03 2.83 -6.23
C ILE A 31 -3.57 4.23 -5.87
N LYS A 32 -4.33 5.25 -6.28
CA LYS A 32 -3.93 6.64 -6.03
C LYS A 32 -3.88 6.97 -4.54
N CYS A 33 -4.83 6.47 -3.77
CA CYS A 33 -4.86 6.67 -2.32
C CYS A 33 -3.69 5.95 -1.64
N LEU A 34 -3.38 4.69 -2.03
CA LEU A 34 -2.19 3.98 -1.54
C LEU A 34 -0.90 4.77 -1.80
N GLU A 35 -0.72 5.30 -3.01
CA GLU A 35 0.44 6.13 -3.36
C GLU A 35 0.51 7.41 -2.52
N ILE A 36 -0.62 8.09 -2.31
CA ILE A 36 -0.67 9.32 -1.52
C ILE A 36 -0.30 9.05 -0.08
N ILE A 37 -0.92 8.05 0.56
CA ILE A 37 -0.60 7.67 1.95
C ILE A 37 0.88 7.24 2.05
N GLY A 38 1.38 6.50 1.06
CA GLY A 38 2.79 6.13 0.96
C GLY A 38 3.74 7.32 0.92
N LYS A 39 3.42 8.34 0.10
CA LYS A 39 4.20 9.59 -0.01
C LYS A 39 4.14 10.46 1.24
N LEU A 40 3.03 10.41 1.97
CA LEU A 40 2.86 11.10 3.26
C LEU A 40 3.62 10.41 4.41
N ASP A 41 4.20 9.24 4.16
CA ASP A 41 4.98 8.42 5.11
C ASP A 41 4.22 8.14 6.42
N VAL A 42 2.92 7.87 6.32
CA VAL A 42 2.05 7.62 7.49
C VAL A 42 2.25 6.20 8.01
N LYS A 43 3.16 6.04 8.97
CA LYS A 43 3.55 4.74 9.53
C LYS A 43 2.77 4.38 10.79
N THR A 44 1.50 3.97 10.63
CA THR A 44 0.68 3.44 11.73
C THR A 44 0.29 1.98 11.51
N ASP A 45 -0.08 1.28 12.57
CA ASP A 45 -0.57 -0.11 12.47
C ASP A 45 -1.86 -0.21 11.65
N LYS A 46 -2.73 0.79 11.71
CA LYS A 46 -3.95 0.86 10.90
C LYS A 46 -3.60 0.92 9.42
N ILE A 47 -2.65 1.78 9.02
CA ILE A 47 -2.20 1.89 7.63
C ILE A 47 -1.49 0.62 7.17
N PHE A 48 -0.66 0.01 8.02
CA PHE A 48 -0.02 -1.25 7.68
C PHE A 48 -1.04 -2.35 7.39
N LYS A 49 -2.04 -2.54 8.27
CA LYS A 49 -3.09 -3.56 8.08
C LYS A 49 -3.93 -3.29 6.83
N LEU A 50 -4.22 -2.02 6.52
CA LEU A 50 -4.91 -1.65 5.30
C LEU A 50 -4.10 -2.06 4.07
N PHE A 51 -2.81 -1.73 4.03
CA PHE A 51 -1.96 -2.08 2.88
C PHE A 51 -1.76 -3.59 2.78
N GLU A 52 -1.64 -4.30 3.90
CA GLU A 52 -1.56 -5.77 3.94
C GLU A 52 -2.83 -6.42 3.39
N LYS A 53 -4.02 -5.94 3.80
CA LYS A 53 -5.31 -6.37 3.21
C LYS A 53 -5.32 -6.14 1.70
N CYS A 54 -4.87 -4.97 1.23
CA CYS A 54 -4.75 -4.68 -0.19
C CYS A 54 -3.76 -5.61 -0.90
N LEU A 55 -2.61 -5.92 -0.29
CA LEU A 55 -1.61 -6.85 -0.85
C LEU A 55 -2.17 -8.27 -1.00
N ILE A 56 -2.91 -8.74 0.00
CA ILE A 56 -3.32 -10.15 0.09
C ILE A 56 -4.61 -10.43 -0.67
N SER A 57 -5.58 -9.51 -0.63
CA SER A 57 -6.97 -9.82 -0.99
C SER A 57 -7.63 -8.86 -1.99
N ASP A 58 -6.95 -7.80 -2.43
CA ASP A 58 -7.55 -6.91 -3.43
C ASP A 58 -7.73 -7.66 -4.76
N ASP A 59 -8.89 -7.48 -5.39
CA ASP A 59 -9.26 -8.15 -6.63
C ASP A 59 -8.39 -7.71 -7.82
N ASN A 60 -7.85 -6.50 -7.74
CA ASN A 60 -7.06 -5.90 -8.80
C ASN A 60 -5.55 -6.07 -8.57
N GLU A 61 -4.88 -6.72 -9.52
CA GLU A 61 -3.43 -6.97 -9.44
C GLU A 61 -2.58 -5.70 -9.36
N PHE A 62 -3.01 -4.56 -9.93
CA PHE A 62 -2.27 -3.31 -9.83
C PHE A 62 -2.39 -2.69 -8.44
N VAL A 63 -3.51 -2.88 -7.74
CA VAL A 63 -3.66 -2.49 -6.34
C VAL A 63 -2.74 -3.33 -5.47
N ARG A 64 -2.74 -4.66 -5.64
CA ARG A 64 -1.83 -5.57 -4.91
C ARG A 64 -0.35 -5.21 -5.13
N ALA A 65 0.05 -4.98 -6.39
CA ALA A 65 1.42 -4.56 -6.72
C ALA A 65 1.80 -3.20 -6.13
N THR A 66 0.86 -2.26 -6.08
CA THR A 66 1.08 -0.94 -5.46
C THR A 66 1.23 -1.08 -3.94
N ALA A 67 0.36 -1.88 -3.30
CA ALA A 67 0.47 -2.19 -1.88
C ALA A 67 1.82 -2.83 -1.55
N ALA A 68 2.29 -3.81 -2.34
CA ALA A 68 3.60 -4.43 -2.17
C ALA A 68 4.74 -3.40 -2.15
N LYS A 69 4.78 -2.52 -3.17
CA LYS A 69 5.81 -1.46 -3.28
C LYS A 69 5.75 -0.50 -2.10
N THR A 70 4.55 -0.07 -1.71
CA THR A 70 4.38 0.88 -0.62
C THR A 70 4.76 0.27 0.73
N ILE A 71 4.39 -1.00 0.98
CA ILE A 71 4.82 -1.75 2.16
C ILE A 71 6.34 -1.85 2.22
N ALA A 72 6.99 -2.24 1.13
CA ALA A 72 8.45 -2.33 1.09
C ALA A 72 9.13 -0.97 1.35
N LEU A 73 8.53 0.12 0.85
CA LEU A 73 9.05 1.47 1.03
C LEU A 73 8.94 1.98 2.47
N ILE A 74 7.75 1.90 3.08
CA ILE A 74 7.48 2.57 4.36
C ILE A 74 7.42 1.62 5.56
N PHE A 75 7.32 0.30 5.33
CA PHE A 75 7.31 -0.75 6.35
C PHE A 75 8.30 -1.90 6.06
N PRO A 76 9.57 -1.64 5.66
CA PRO A 76 10.47 -2.67 5.16
C PRO A 76 10.68 -3.85 6.12
N LYS A 77 10.79 -3.58 7.43
CA LYS A 77 10.94 -4.62 8.46
C LYS A 77 9.63 -5.35 8.75
N LYS A 78 8.55 -4.59 8.96
CA LYS A 78 7.25 -5.12 9.38
C LYS A 78 6.54 -5.89 8.27
N GLY A 79 6.68 -5.44 7.03
CA GLY A 79 6.04 -6.03 5.86
C GLY A 79 6.80 -7.17 5.20
N ALA A 80 8.02 -7.49 5.65
CA ALA A 80 8.83 -8.53 5.03
C ALA A 80 8.13 -9.90 5.04
N GLU A 81 7.40 -10.22 6.11
CA GLU A 81 6.63 -11.47 6.21
C GLU A 81 5.43 -11.46 5.26
N SER A 82 4.63 -10.40 5.24
CA SER A 82 3.47 -10.27 4.33
C SER A 82 3.90 -10.32 2.86
N LEU A 83 5.02 -9.69 2.51
CA LEU A 83 5.60 -9.73 1.16
C LEU A 83 6.08 -11.14 0.79
N ARG A 84 6.74 -11.87 1.71
CA ARG A 84 7.13 -13.26 1.48
C ARG A 84 5.90 -14.16 1.32
N TRP A 85 4.90 -13.98 2.17
CA TRP A 85 3.65 -14.74 2.06
C TRP A 85 3.00 -14.51 0.70
N ALA A 86 2.88 -13.25 0.27
CA ALA A 86 2.32 -12.90 -1.03
C ALA A 86 3.13 -13.50 -2.19
N LEU A 87 4.47 -13.51 -2.12
CA LEU A 87 5.32 -14.14 -3.15
C LEU A 87 4.98 -15.63 -3.38
N HIS A 88 4.61 -16.35 -2.33
CA HIS A 88 4.28 -17.78 -2.41
C HIS A 88 2.83 -18.09 -2.78
N HIS A 89 1.93 -17.11 -2.64
CA HIS A 89 0.48 -17.32 -2.83
C HIS A 89 -0.12 -16.48 -3.97
N GLU A 90 0.69 -15.64 -4.61
CA GLU A 90 0.25 -14.79 -5.70
C GLU A 90 0.14 -15.56 -7.02
N THR A 91 -0.90 -15.26 -7.79
CA THR A 91 -1.20 -15.88 -9.08
C THR A 91 -0.97 -14.92 -10.25
N SER A 92 -1.00 -13.61 -10.00
CA SER A 92 -0.66 -12.58 -10.98
C SER A 92 0.85 -12.57 -11.27
N PRO A 93 1.27 -12.74 -12.53
CA PRO A 93 2.67 -12.58 -12.93
C PRO A 93 3.21 -11.17 -12.65
N LEU A 94 2.35 -10.15 -12.71
CA LEU A 94 2.74 -8.76 -12.44
C LEU A 94 3.12 -8.56 -10.98
N VAL A 95 2.26 -9.03 -10.07
CA VAL A 95 2.49 -8.88 -8.64
C VAL A 95 3.66 -9.75 -8.20
N PHE A 96 3.72 -11.01 -8.66
CA PHE A 96 4.87 -11.89 -8.44
C PHE A 96 6.19 -11.20 -8.84
N LYS A 97 6.29 -10.74 -10.10
CA LYS A 97 7.49 -10.04 -10.59
C LYS A 97 7.80 -8.78 -9.80
N THR A 98 6.77 -8.06 -9.34
CA THR A 98 6.95 -6.87 -8.51
C THR A 98 7.60 -7.24 -7.18
N ILE A 99 7.10 -8.27 -6.49
CA ILE A 99 7.62 -8.70 -5.20
C ILE A 99 9.01 -9.32 -5.34
N SER A 100 9.25 -10.17 -6.35
CA SER A 100 10.58 -10.75 -6.59
C SER A 100 11.65 -9.67 -6.74
N LYS A 101 11.38 -8.62 -7.52
CA LYS A 101 12.30 -7.48 -7.68
C LYS A 101 12.58 -6.73 -6.38
N LEU A 102 11.58 -6.64 -5.49
CA LEU A 102 11.77 -6.03 -4.18
C LEU A 102 12.75 -6.84 -3.33
N PHE A 103 12.73 -8.18 -3.44
CA PHE A 103 13.70 -9.05 -2.74
C PHE A 103 15.08 -9.07 -3.41
N GLU A 104 15.15 -9.11 -4.74
CA GLU A 104 16.43 -9.00 -5.47
C GLU A 104 17.18 -7.72 -5.11
N GLY A 105 16.46 -6.60 -4.95
CA GLY A 105 17.05 -5.33 -4.52
C GLY A 105 17.48 -5.27 -3.04
N LEU A 106 17.05 -6.23 -2.21
CA LEU A 106 17.41 -6.30 -0.79
C LEU A 106 18.69 -7.11 -0.56
N ASP A 107 19.03 -8.06 -1.44
CA ASP A 107 20.28 -8.81 -1.37
C ASP A 107 21.51 -7.90 -1.58
N ASP A 108 21.37 -6.79 -2.30
CA ASP A 108 22.44 -5.80 -2.53
C ASP A 108 22.81 -4.97 -1.28
N ILE A 109 21.93 -4.90 -0.26
CA ILE A 109 22.12 -4.06 0.94
C ILE A 109 22.73 -4.85 2.12
N TYR A 110 22.62 -6.19 2.11
CA TYR A 110 23.05 -7.04 3.23
C TYR A 110 24.14 -8.06 2.88
N PHE A 111 24.54 -8.21 1.61
CA PHE A 111 25.64 -9.08 1.17
C PHE A 111 26.85 -8.32 0.56
N ARG A 112 27.16 -7.13 1.09
CA ARG A 112 28.48 -6.48 0.93
C ARG A 112 29.13 -6.24 2.28
#